data_AF-A0AA37HW68-F1
#
_entry.id   AF-A0AA37HW68-F1
#
_cell.length_a   1.000
_cell.length_b   1.000
_cell.length_c   1.000
_cell.angle_alpha   90.00
_cell.angle_beta   90.00
_cell.angle_gamma   90.00
#
_symmetry.space_group_name_H-M   'P 1'
#
loop_
_entity.id
_entity.type
_entity.pdbx_description
1 polymer ?
#
loop_
_entity_poly.entity_id
_entity_poly.type
_entity_poly.pdbx_seq_one_letter_code
_entity_poly.pdbx_strand_id
1 'polypeptide(L)'
;MTRRGWFAALALVGGGVLQAAAAEPTVRIVATELRAPPDSHEPQRALVSLHNGGAPVAGLTLACTFQDEGGRPLDTAEAPVREMAEGASAVTEVIYYGWPRASRAACRLTERR
;
A
#
# COMPACT_ATOMS: atom_id res chain seq x y z
N MET A 1 -6.07 -7.45 72.63
CA MET A 1 -5.11 -6.34 72.56
C MET A 1 -4.01 -6.68 71.54
N THR A 2 -4.13 -6.07 70.35
CA THR A 2 -3.08 -5.59 69.40
C THR A 2 -1.70 -6.26 69.25
N ARG A 3 -1.37 -6.71 68.02
CA ARG A 3 -0.21 -6.32 67.14
C ARG A 3 -0.29 -7.13 65.82
N ARG A 4 -0.69 -6.55 64.68
CA ARG A 4 0.08 -5.84 63.62
C ARG A 4 1.27 -6.64 63.02
N GLY A 5 1.18 -6.86 61.70
CA GLY A 5 2.28 -7.23 60.79
C GLY A 5 1.87 -8.41 59.91
N TRP A 6 2.04 -8.46 58.58
CA TRP A 6 2.65 -7.58 57.59
C TRP A 6 2.09 -8.00 56.21
N PHE A 7 2.00 -7.05 55.30
CA PHE A 7 1.67 -7.29 53.89
C PHE A 7 2.81 -8.03 53.19
N ALA A 8 2.51 -9.12 52.47
CA ALA A 8 3.37 -9.64 51.44
C ALA A 8 2.59 -9.64 50.12
N ALA A 9 2.76 -8.54 49.38
CA ALA A 9 2.41 -8.47 47.98
C ALA A 9 3.39 -9.36 47.20
N LEU A 10 2.90 -10.42 46.57
CA LEU A 10 3.64 -11.12 45.53
C LEU A 10 3.12 -10.65 44.17
N ALA A 11 3.94 -9.83 43.52
CA ALA A 11 3.80 -9.49 42.12
C ALA A 11 4.03 -10.75 41.27
N LEU A 12 3.02 -11.17 40.51
CA LEU A 12 3.22 -12.00 39.33
C LEU A 12 2.87 -11.16 38.11
N VAL A 13 3.90 -10.44 37.67
CA VAL A 13 4.04 -9.91 36.33
C VAL A 13 4.12 -11.12 35.39
N GLY A 14 3.02 -11.39 34.70
CA GLY A 14 2.93 -12.36 33.62
C GLY A 14 2.35 -11.66 32.40
N GLY A 15 3.05 -10.61 31.93
CA GLY A 15 2.72 -9.89 30.71
C GLY A 15 2.86 -10.81 29.50
N GLY A 16 1.79 -11.53 29.19
CA GLY A 16 1.61 -12.17 27.88
C GLY A 16 0.92 -11.18 26.96
N VAL A 17 1.59 -10.07 26.63
CA VAL A 17 1.16 -9.27 25.47
C VAL A 17 1.56 -10.11 24.26
N LEU A 18 0.63 -10.94 23.78
CA LEU A 18 0.70 -11.48 22.42
C LEU A 18 0.61 -10.27 21.51
N GLN A 19 1.76 -9.66 21.24
CA GLN A 19 1.93 -8.67 20.21
C GLN A 19 1.65 -9.43 18.92
N ALA A 20 0.40 -9.41 18.46
CA ALA A 20 0.08 -9.77 17.09
C ALA A 20 0.95 -8.86 16.25
N ALA A 21 2.03 -9.40 15.70
CA ALA A 21 2.78 -8.71 14.67
C ALA A 21 1.73 -8.36 13.61
N ALA A 22 1.47 -7.06 13.43
CA ALA A 22 0.66 -6.61 12.32
C ALA A 22 1.34 -7.18 11.09
N ALA A 23 0.72 -8.19 10.47
CA ALA A 23 1.26 -8.81 9.28
C ALA A 23 1.40 -7.67 8.28
N GLU A 24 2.64 -7.35 7.93
CA GLU A 24 2.91 -6.31 6.95
C GLU A 24 2.11 -6.62 5.69
N PRO A 25 1.59 -5.61 4.98
CA PRO A 25 0.93 -5.85 3.71
C PRO A 25 1.90 -6.63 2.82
N THR A 26 1.54 -7.88 2.54
CA THR A 26 2.40 -8.81 1.80
C THR A 26 2.33 -8.56 0.30
N VAL A 27 1.43 -7.68 -0.14
CA VAL A 27 1.42 -7.14 -1.50
C VAL A 27 2.43 -6.01 -1.62
N ARG A 28 3.37 -6.19 -2.53
CA ARG A 28 4.37 -5.18 -2.88
C ARG A 28 4.26 -4.76 -4.33
N ILE A 29 4.60 -3.50 -4.59
CA ILE A 29 4.87 -3.02 -5.95
C ILE A 29 6.23 -3.55 -6.37
N VAL A 30 6.26 -4.28 -7.48
CA VAL A 30 7.49 -4.85 -8.07
C VAL A 30 8.07 -3.89 -9.12
N ALA A 31 7.20 -3.26 -9.91
CA ALA A 31 7.60 -2.33 -10.95
C ALA A 31 6.47 -1.34 -11.28
N THR A 32 6.87 -0.16 -11.75
CA THR A 32 5.97 0.84 -12.33
C THR A 32 6.52 1.27 -13.67
N GLU A 33 5.70 1.16 -14.72
CA GLU A 33 6.04 1.61 -16.06
C GLU A 33 5.05 2.68 -16.53
N LEU A 34 5.55 3.84 -16.94
CA LEU A 34 4.73 4.87 -17.55
C LEU A 34 4.69 4.68 -19.07
N ARG A 35 3.50 4.44 -19.60
CA ARG A 35 3.25 4.32 -21.04
C ARG A 35 2.58 5.58 -21.57
N ALA A 36 3.24 6.21 -22.54
CA ALA A 36 2.65 7.26 -23.35
C ALA A 36 1.95 6.64 -24.57
N PRO A 37 0.71 7.05 -24.89
CA PRO A 37 0.06 6.63 -26.13
C PRO A 37 0.67 7.33 -27.35
N PRO A 38 0.51 6.76 -28.56
CA PRO A 38 0.96 7.39 -29.79
C PRO A 38 0.18 8.65 -30.15
N ASP A 39 -1.11 8.73 -29.78
CA ASP A 39 -1.94 9.92 -29.94
C ASP A 39 -1.81 10.85 -28.73
N SER A 40 -1.51 12.13 -28.96
CA SER A 40 -1.42 13.16 -27.92
C SER A 40 -2.74 13.42 -27.17
N HIS A 41 -3.89 13.04 -27.73
CA HIS A 41 -5.21 13.23 -27.11
C HIS A 41 -5.62 12.04 -26.22
N GLU A 42 -4.96 10.89 -26.33
CA GLU A 42 -5.23 9.73 -25.49
C GLU A 42 -4.57 9.88 -24.10
N PRO A 43 -5.11 9.29 -23.03
CA PRO A 43 -4.51 9.39 -21.70
C PRO A 43 -3.24 8.54 -21.55
N GLN A 44 -2.35 8.95 -20.64
CA GLN A 44 -1.21 8.13 -20.23
C GLN A 44 -1.63 7.06 -19.23
N ARG A 45 -0.85 5.98 -19.15
CA ARG A 45 -1.10 4.87 -18.21
C ARG A 45 0.14 4.56 -17.42
N ALA A 46 0.01 4.44 -16.11
CA ALA A 46 0.97 3.77 -15.26
C ALA A 46 0.58 2.29 -15.15
N LEU A 47 1.40 1.40 -15.69
CA LEU A 47 1.28 -0.05 -15.51
C LEU A 47 2.06 -0.45 -14.27
N VAL A 48 1.36 -0.96 -13.26
CA VAL A 48 1.96 -1.27 -11.96
C VAL A 48 1.89 -2.77 -11.71
N SER A 49 3.06 -3.38 -11.65
CA SER A 49 3.23 -4.80 -11.35
C SER A 49 3.22 -5.03 -9.86
N LEU A 50 2.35 -5.91 -9.39
CA LEU A 50 2.14 -6.25 -7.99
C LEU A 50 2.44 -7.73 -7.76
N HIS A 51 2.91 -8.07 -6.57
CA HIS A 51 3.09 -9.45 -6.14
C HIS A 51 2.61 -9.62 -4.69
N ASN A 52 1.73 -10.59 -4.46
CA ASN A 52 1.26 -10.98 -3.14
C ASN A 52 2.12 -12.12 -2.58
N GLY A 53 2.95 -11.83 -1.58
CA GLY A 53 3.77 -12.83 -0.89
C GLY A 53 3.12 -13.49 0.32
N GLY A 54 1.83 -13.24 0.60
CA GLY A 54 1.14 -13.75 1.77
C GLY A 54 -0.28 -14.22 1.46
N ALA A 55 -1.16 -14.23 2.46
CA ALA A 55 -2.53 -14.72 2.34
C ALA A 55 -3.35 -13.95 1.27
N PRO A 56 -4.45 -14.54 0.77
CA PRO A 56 -5.34 -13.86 -0.17
C PRO A 56 -5.83 -12.50 0.35
N VAL A 57 -5.89 -11.51 -0.54
CA VAL A 57 -6.19 -10.11 -0.18
C VAL A 57 -7.11 -9.46 -1.20
N ALA A 58 -8.05 -8.66 -0.70
CA ALA A 58 -9.02 -7.90 -1.47
C ALA A 58 -9.14 -6.46 -0.93
N GLY A 59 -9.78 -5.57 -1.69
CA GLY A 59 -10.06 -4.21 -1.24
C GLY A 59 -8.84 -3.29 -1.19
N LEU A 60 -7.81 -3.58 -1.97
CA LEU A 60 -6.67 -2.69 -2.15
C LEU A 60 -6.97 -1.64 -3.23
N THR A 61 -6.45 -0.44 -3.01
CA THR A 61 -6.42 0.64 -4.00
C THR A 61 -4.98 0.98 -4.30
N LEU A 62 -4.71 1.33 -5.56
CA LEU A 62 -3.42 1.81 -5.99
C LEU A 62 -3.54 3.30 -6.30
N ALA A 63 -2.77 4.12 -5.58
CA ALA A 63 -2.69 5.55 -5.81
C ALA A 63 -1.35 5.89 -6.50
N CYS A 64 -1.41 6.48 -7.69
CA CYS A 64 -0.24 6.92 -8.43
C CYS A 64 -0.23 8.44 -8.58
N THR A 65 0.82 9.07 -8.06
CA THR A 65 1.12 10.48 -8.30
C THR A 65 1.96 10.61 -9.57
N PHE A 66 1.37 11.25 -10.58
CA PHE A 66 2.02 11.56 -11.86
C PHE A 66 2.85 12.84 -11.72
N GLN A 67 4.02 12.86 -12.32
CA GLN A 67 5.01 13.92 -12.13
C GLN A 67 5.56 14.41 -13.46
N ASP A 68 5.94 15.69 -13.51
CA ASP A 68 6.69 16.25 -14.63
C ASP A 68 8.16 15.81 -14.64
N GLU A 69 8.93 16.28 -15.62
CA GLU A 69 10.36 15.95 -15.75
C GLU A 69 11.20 16.39 -14.55
N GLY A 70 10.78 17.49 -13.90
CA GLY A 70 11.39 18.02 -12.68
C GLY A 70 10.95 17.30 -11.39
N GLY A 71 10.09 16.27 -11.50
CA GLY A 71 9.57 15.52 -10.35
C GLY A 71 8.46 16.24 -9.58
N ARG A 72 7.93 17.35 -10.09
CA ARG A 72 6.81 18.04 -9.44
C ARG A 72 5.51 17.26 -9.66
N PRO A 73 4.66 17.12 -8.63
CA PRO A 73 3.39 16.43 -8.78
C PRO A 73 2.47 17.20 -9.72
N LEU A 74 1.88 16.50 -10.69
CA LEU A 74 0.87 17.02 -11.61
C LEU A 74 -0.53 16.67 -11.11
N ASP A 75 -0.76 15.39 -10.80
CA ASP A 75 -2.03 14.89 -10.28
C ASP A 75 -1.82 13.53 -9.59
N THR A 76 -2.80 13.09 -8.80
CA THR A 76 -2.86 11.73 -8.26
C THR A 76 -4.14 11.05 -8.71
N ALA A 77 -3.99 9.92 -9.41
CA ALA A 77 -5.11 9.08 -9.80
C ALA A 77 -5.07 7.76 -9.04
N GLU A 78 -6.24 7.15 -8.88
CA GLU A 78 -6.42 5.90 -8.15
C GLU A 78 -7.08 4.85 -9.02
N ALA A 79 -6.71 3.58 -8.82
CA ALA A 79 -7.40 2.45 -9.42
C ALA A 79 -7.56 1.32 -8.40
N PRO A 80 -8.69 0.59 -8.42
CA PRO A 80 -8.86 -0.58 -7.58
C PRO A 80 -7.91 -1.70 -8.05
N VAL A 81 -7.28 -2.36 -7.08
CA VAL A 81 -6.54 -3.59 -7.34
C VAL A 81 -7.52 -4.75 -7.24
N ARG A 82 -7.48 -5.65 -8.23
CA ARG A 82 -8.28 -6.88 -8.20
C ARG A 82 -7.84 -7.76 -7.03
N GLU A 83 -8.73 -8.59 -6.52
CA GLU A 83 -8.39 -9.58 -5.51
C GLU A 83 -7.19 -10.43 -5.95
N MET A 84 -6.24 -10.64 -5.04
CA MET A 84 -5.01 -11.37 -5.29
C MET A 84 -4.93 -12.58 -4.36
N ALA A 85 -4.88 -13.78 -4.95
CA ALA A 85 -4.58 -15.00 -4.22
C ALA A 85 -3.15 -15.00 -3.66
N GLU A 86 -2.86 -15.95 -2.77
CA GLU A 86 -1.50 -16.16 -2.25
C GLU A 86 -0.51 -16.49 -3.38
N GLY A 87 0.65 -15.84 -3.36
CA GLY A 87 1.70 -16.00 -4.37
C GLY A 87 1.38 -15.35 -5.73
N ALA A 88 0.20 -14.76 -5.90
CA ALA A 88 -0.24 -14.23 -7.18
C ALA A 88 0.53 -12.96 -7.58
N SER A 89 0.70 -12.79 -8.89
CA SER A 89 1.18 -11.54 -9.48
C SER A 89 0.11 -10.94 -10.38
N ALA A 90 0.01 -9.62 -10.41
CA ALA A 90 -0.99 -8.91 -11.19
C ALA A 90 -0.41 -7.61 -11.75
N VAL A 91 -1.04 -7.10 -12.82
CA VAL A 91 -0.78 -5.75 -13.34
C VAL A 91 -2.06 -4.94 -13.20
N THR A 92 -1.93 -3.77 -12.56
CA THR A 92 -3.01 -2.80 -12.42
C THR A 92 -2.65 -1.55 -13.21
N GLU A 93 -3.61 -1.02 -13.97
CA GLU A 93 -3.44 0.22 -14.73
C GLU A 93 -4.03 1.40 -13.96
N VAL A 94 -3.27 2.50 -13.87
CA VAL A 94 -3.76 3.79 -13.38
C VAL A 94 -3.68 4.80 -14.51
N ILE A 95 -4.79 5.45 -14.83
CA ILE A 95 -4.93 6.30 -16.02
C ILE A 95 -4.78 7.77 -15.64
N TYR A 96 -3.96 8.51 -16.38
CA TYR A 96 -3.75 9.94 -16.25
C TYR A 96 -4.28 10.71 -17.47
N TYR A 97 -5.30 11.52 -17.24
CA TYR A 97 -5.96 12.36 -18.25
C TYR A 97 -5.43 13.81 -18.26
N GLY A 98 -4.49 14.16 -17.39
CA GLY A 98 -4.07 15.55 -17.21
C GLY A 98 -3.09 16.06 -18.27
N TRP A 99 -2.88 17.37 -18.23
CA TRP A 99 -1.88 18.11 -18.98
C TRP A 99 -1.06 18.97 -18.00
N PRO A 100 0.28 19.13 -18.19
CA PRO A 100 1.13 18.56 -19.22
C PRO A 100 1.27 17.04 -19.12
N ARG A 101 1.90 16.41 -20.12
CA ARG A 101 2.24 14.97 -20.06
C ARG A 101 3.16 14.71 -18.87
N ALA A 102 2.86 13.65 -18.14
CA ALA A 102 3.74 13.16 -17.08
C ALA A 102 4.99 12.51 -17.69
N SER A 103 6.12 12.68 -17.00
CA SER A 103 7.37 12.01 -17.31
C SER A 103 7.63 10.82 -16.39
N ARG A 104 6.98 10.78 -15.21
CA ARG A 104 7.13 9.73 -14.20
C ARG A 104 5.81 9.47 -13.47
N ALA A 105 5.69 8.30 -12.84
CA ALA A 105 4.61 7.98 -11.92
C ALA A 105 5.19 7.31 -10.67
N ALA A 106 4.83 7.82 -9.49
CA ALA A 106 5.17 7.24 -8.21
C ALA A 106 3.91 6.66 -7.57
N CYS A 107 3.91 5.35 -7.31
CA CYS A 107 2.71 4.64 -6.88
C CYS A 107 2.88 4.05 -5.48
N ARG A 108 1.77 3.99 -4.75
CA ARG A 108 1.67 3.33 -3.45
C ARG A 108 0.36 2.58 -3.32
N LEU A 109 0.40 1.47 -2.59
CA LEU A 109 -0.81 0.76 -2.19
C LEU A 109 -1.47 1.51 -1.02
N THR A 110 -2.79 1.57 -1.05
CA THR A 110 -3.62 2.10 0.02
C THR A 110 -4.73 1.10 0.31
N GLU A 111 -5.15 1.03 1.57
CA GLU A 111 -6.40 0.36 1.90
C GLU A 111 -7.57 1.17 1.35
N ARG A 112 -8.58 0.48 0.82
CA ARG A 112 -9.83 1.13 0.42
C ARG A 112 -10.46 1.75 1.67
N ARG A 113 -10.58 3.09 1.70
CA ARG A 113 -11.35 3.80 2.73
C ARG A 113 -12.84 3.51 2.62
#